data_AF-A0A378I9L3-F1
#
_entry.id   AF-A0A378I9L3-F1
#
_cell.length_a   1.000
_cell.length_b   1.000
_cell.length_c   1.000
_cell.angle_alpha   90.00
_cell.angle_beta   90.00
_cell.angle_gamma   90.00
#
_symmetry.space_group_name_H-M   'P 1'
#
loop_
_entity.id
_entity.type
_entity.pdbx_description
1 polymer ?
#
loop_
_entity_poly.entity_id
_entity_poly.type
_entity_poly.pdbx_seq_one_letter_code
_entity_poly.pdbx_strand_id
1 'polypeptide(L)'
;MLASSQLFALDLELTQGINSALPIGINSFGENSSAQELTAVINNDLRLSGQFKIISLSPMEMNGAGAWKQAGADSVLTGRVNPIGSNRYDISFELLDTVSQNKLLLSKSFQVSANDIRPLAHHISDMVYEKLTGERGIFSTRIAYILVQRAGGRARYSLEVADADGFNPQSLLVSPEPIMSPSWSPDGRKIAYVSFEKRKAQIFIVSVDSGKRQLVTDFTGINGAPTWSPDGRQLAVVLSKSGSPKIYAIDLASGGMKQLTFGDSIDTEPRYSPDGRSLLFTSGRGGSPQVYKLSLADGSISRMTYDGNYNARATYTPDQKHLVMLHRESSKFNIGVQDTNNGQLNLLTFAPLDESPSVSPNGRLVLYATRYQDKGVLGVVSIDGRIRLRLPARQGDVQEPAWSPYLG
;
A
#
# COMPACT_ATOMS: atom_id res chain seq x y z
N MET A 1 -34.77 -5.72 -2.13
CA MET A 1 -33.67 -6.69 -1.99
C MET A 1 -32.67 -6.12 -1.01
N LEU A 2 -32.66 -6.63 0.22
CA LEU A 2 -31.75 -6.21 1.27
C LEU A 2 -30.33 -6.66 0.88
N ALA A 3 -29.42 -5.71 0.71
CA ALA A 3 -28.01 -6.00 0.52
C ALA A 3 -27.47 -6.61 1.83
N SER A 4 -27.11 -7.88 1.81
CA SER A 4 -26.37 -8.50 2.90
C SER A 4 -24.99 -7.84 2.97
N SER A 5 -24.70 -7.16 4.06
CA SER A 5 -23.34 -6.78 4.43
C SER A 5 -22.58 -8.07 4.75
N GLN A 6 -21.82 -8.59 3.78
CA GLN A 6 -20.81 -9.58 4.09
C GLN A 6 -19.75 -8.89 4.95
N LEU A 7 -19.76 -9.21 6.25
CA LEU A 7 -18.64 -8.93 7.14
C LEU A 7 -17.44 -9.69 6.60
N PHE A 8 -16.51 -8.98 5.97
CA PHE A 8 -15.22 -9.54 5.64
C PHE A 8 -14.44 -9.73 6.94
N ALA A 9 -14.24 -10.98 7.35
CA ALA A 9 -13.35 -11.29 8.43
C ALA A 9 -11.91 -11.08 7.94
N LEU A 10 -11.28 -10.03 8.45
CA LEU A 10 -9.85 -9.83 8.30
C LEU A 10 -9.15 -10.92 9.12
N ASP A 11 -8.48 -11.85 8.45
CA ASP A 11 -7.73 -12.90 9.15
C ASP A 11 -6.35 -12.33 9.49
N LEU A 12 -6.22 -11.85 10.73
CA LEU A 12 -4.98 -11.34 11.29
C LEU A 12 -4.21 -12.50 11.91
N GLU A 13 -3.11 -12.88 11.29
CA GLU A 13 -2.18 -13.86 11.83
C GLU A 13 -1.10 -13.10 12.61
N LEU A 14 -1.25 -13.06 13.94
CA LEU A 14 -0.20 -12.59 14.85
C LEU A 14 0.80 -13.73 15.03
N THR A 15 1.92 -13.67 14.32
CA THR A 15 2.92 -14.75 14.36
C THR A 15 3.77 -14.71 15.63
N GLN A 16 3.90 -13.54 16.28
CA GLN A 16 4.56 -13.35 17.57
C GLN A 16 3.95 -12.18 18.36
N GLY A 17 3.91 -12.28 19.69
CA GLY A 17 3.48 -11.20 20.57
C GLY A 17 4.36 -9.95 20.40
N ILE A 18 3.75 -8.80 20.10
CA ILE A 18 4.48 -7.54 19.95
C ILE A 18 4.76 -6.99 21.35
N ASN A 19 5.86 -7.43 21.96
CA ASN A 19 6.28 -6.98 23.30
C ASN A 19 6.54 -5.44 23.37
N SER A 20 6.56 -4.74 22.24
CA SER A 20 6.76 -3.29 22.13
C SER A 20 5.52 -2.50 21.65
N ALA A 21 4.35 -3.13 21.51
CA ALA A 21 3.15 -2.43 21.05
C ALA A 21 2.63 -1.47 22.13
N LEU A 22 2.32 -0.24 21.74
CA LEU A 22 1.79 0.81 22.60
C LEU A 22 0.37 0.45 23.07
N PRO A 23 0.14 0.26 24.38
CA PRO A 23 -1.18 -0.03 24.90
C PRO A 23 -2.11 1.19 24.80
N ILE A 24 -3.24 1.04 24.13
CA ILE A 24 -4.25 2.10 23.98
C ILE A 24 -5.66 1.57 24.24
N GLY A 25 -6.41 2.31 25.05
CA GLY A 25 -7.85 2.14 25.19
C GLY A 25 -8.61 3.00 24.17
N ILE A 26 -9.70 2.49 23.62
CA ILE A 26 -10.57 3.26 22.72
C ILE A 26 -11.99 3.15 23.26
N ASN A 27 -12.53 4.27 23.76
CA ASN A 27 -13.92 4.36 24.15
C ASN A 27 -14.82 4.37 22.91
N SER A 28 -16.06 3.90 23.07
CA SER A 28 -17.10 4.13 22.07
C SER A 28 -17.32 5.62 21.87
N PHE A 29 -17.41 6.06 20.61
CA PHE A 29 -17.76 7.44 20.28
C PHE A 29 -19.29 7.69 20.35
N GLY A 30 -20.07 6.66 20.66
CA GLY A 30 -21.53 6.70 20.75
C GLY A 30 -22.19 5.40 20.28
N GLU A 31 -23.50 5.29 20.55
CA GLU A 31 -24.27 4.07 20.27
C GLU A 31 -24.90 4.03 18.87
N ASN A 32 -24.94 5.15 18.16
CA ASN A 32 -25.51 5.18 16.82
C ASN A 32 -24.58 4.49 15.80
N SER A 33 -25.14 4.07 14.65
CA SER A 33 -24.39 3.32 13.63
C SER A 33 -23.15 4.07 13.12
N SER A 34 -23.22 5.40 12.98
CA SER A 34 -22.11 6.25 12.57
C SER A 34 -20.96 6.25 13.58
N ALA A 35 -21.27 6.29 14.87
CA ALA A 35 -20.30 6.25 15.94
C ALA A 35 -19.66 4.86 16.08
N GLN A 36 -20.46 3.80 15.92
CA GLN A 36 -19.97 2.42 15.90
C GLN A 36 -19.03 2.19 14.71
N GLU A 37 -19.39 2.66 13.52
CA GLU A 37 -18.52 2.59 12.33
C GLU A 37 -17.20 3.33 12.57
N LEU A 38 -17.25 4.59 13.01
CA LEU A 38 -16.05 5.39 13.28
C LEU A 38 -15.13 4.71 14.30
N THR A 39 -15.71 4.21 15.40
CA THR A 39 -14.96 3.50 16.45
C THR A 39 -14.33 2.22 15.91
N ALA A 40 -15.06 1.45 15.10
CA ALA A 40 -14.58 0.20 14.51
C ALA A 40 -13.42 0.45 13.52
N VAL A 41 -13.51 1.49 12.70
CA VAL A 41 -12.45 1.87 11.75
C VAL A 41 -11.17 2.25 12.50
N ILE A 42 -11.27 3.11 13.52
CA ILE A 42 -10.09 3.50 14.31
C ILE A 42 -9.44 2.29 15.00
N ASN A 43 -10.26 1.40 15.57
CA ASN A 43 -9.77 0.16 16.17
C ASN A 43 -9.04 -0.72 15.15
N ASN A 44 -9.59 -0.84 13.94
CA ASN A 44 -8.99 -1.63 12.87
C ASN A 44 -7.66 -1.00 12.43
N ASP A 45 -7.63 0.28 12.12
CA ASP A 45 -6.44 1.01 11.69
C ASP A 45 -5.26 0.84 12.66
N LEU A 46 -5.47 1.16 13.94
CA LEU A 46 -4.41 1.09 14.94
C LEU A 46 -3.94 -0.35 15.14
N ARG A 47 -4.85 -1.33 15.09
CA ARG A 47 -4.49 -2.76 15.13
C ARG A 47 -3.70 -3.20 13.91
N LEU A 48 -4.11 -2.79 12.70
CA LEU A 48 -3.48 -3.12 11.43
C LEU A 48 -2.04 -2.61 11.34
N SER A 49 -1.74 -1.49 11.99
CA SER A 49 -0.37 -0.99 12.08
C SER A 49 0.56 -1.89 12.89
N GLY A 50 -0.02 -2.69 13.79
CA GLY A 50 0.58 -3.44 14.90
C GLY A 50 1.64 -2.70 15.70
N GLN A 51 1.61 -1.37 15.70
CA GLN A 51 2.28 -0.56 16.71
C GLN A 51 1.44 -0.44 17.99
N PHE A 52 0.17 -0.86 17.96
CA PHE A 52 -0.76 -0.69 19.06
C PHE A 52 -1.31 -2.02 19.57
N LYS A 53 -1.39 -2.11 20.90
CA LYS A 53 -2.16 -3.14 21.60
C LYS A 53 -3.46 -2.51 22.08
N ILE A 54 -4.56 -2.89 21.45
CA ILE A 54 -5.88 -2.40 21.84
C ILE A 54 -6.29 -3.05 23.17
N ILE A 55 -6.49 -2.22 24.18
CA ILE A 55 -7.04 -2.60 25.48
C ILE A 55 -8.55 -2.40 25.42
N SER A 56 -9.30 -3.40 25.88
CA SER A 56 -10.76 -3.34 25.94
C SER A 56 -11.21 -3.51 27.37
N LEU A 57 -12.19 -2.70 27.78
CA LEU A 57 -12.85 -2.78 29.08
C LEU A 57 -14.35 -2.97 28.85
N SER A 58 -14.97 -3.77 29.70
CA SER A 58 -16.43 -3.83 29.79
C SER A 58 -16.99 -2.54 30.41
N PRO A 59 -18.27 -2.20 30.14
CA PRO A 59 -18.91 -1.02 30.74
C PRO A 59 -18.84 -0.99 32.28
N MET A 60 -18.82 -2.15 32.94
CA MET A 60 -18.68 -2.25 34.39
C MET A 60 -17.28 -1.85 34.87
N GLU A 61 -16.24 -2.21 34.13
CA GLU A 61 -14.83 -1.91 34.46
C GLU A 61 -14.49 -0.43 34.23
N MET A 62 -15.19 0.23 33.30
CA MET A 62 -14.95 1.66 33.00
C MET A 62 -15.38 2.63 34.11
N ASN A 63 -16.15 2.18 35.11
CA ASN A 63 -16.72 3.05 36.15
C ASN A 63 -15.70 3.54 37.20
N GLY A 64 -14.47 3.03 37.20
CA GLY A 64 -13.41 3.45 38.12
C GLY A 64 -12.58 4.62 37.59
N ALA A 65 -12.31 5.62 38.43
CA ALA A 65 -11.31 6.65 38.11
C ALA A 65 -9.95 5.97 37.84
N GLY A 66 -9.40 6.15 36.64
CA GLY A 66 -8.14 5.51 36.23
C GLY A 66 -8.26 4.05 35.80
N ALA A 67 -9.47 3.55 35.51
CA ALA A 67 -9.71 2.19 35.03
C ALA A 67 -8.79 1.78 33.86
N TRP A 68 -8.60 2.68 32.89
CA TRP A 68 -7.71 2.43 31.74
C TRP A 68 -6.26 2.21 32.13
N LYS A 69 -5.72 3.00 33.07
CA LYS A 69 -4.37 2.81 33.59
C LYS A 69 -4.24 1.46 34.30
N GLN A 70 -5.24 1.09 35.10
CA GLN A 70 -5.26 -0.20 35.81
C GLN A 70 -5.35 -1.39 34.84
N ALA A 71 -6.05 -1.22 33.72
CA ALA A 71 -6.11 -2.19 32.62
C ALA A 71 -4.83 -2.26 31.77
N GLY A 72 -3.84 -1.41 32.07
CA GLY A 72 -2.56 -1.36 31.37
C GLY A 72 -2.60 -0.61 30.04
N ALA A 73 -3.58 0.26 29.81
CA ALA A 73 -3.57 1.21 28.70
C ALA A 73 -2.77 2.46 29.11
N ASP A 74 -1.75 2.84 28.33
CA ASP A 74 -0.93 4.03 28.57
C ASP A 74 -1.60 5.31 28.03
N SER A 75 -2.50 5.14 27.07
CA SER A 75 -3.31 6.20 26.49
C SER A 75 -4.74 5.76 26.31
N VAL A 76 -5.67 6.73 26.27
CA VAL A 76 -7.07 6.47 25.94
C VAL A 76 -7.57 7.49 24.93
N LEU A 77 -8.19 6.98 23.86
CA LEU A 77 -8.93 7.77 22.89
C LEU A 77 -10.41 7.76 23.27
N THR A 78 -10.99 8.95 23.34
CA THR A 78 -12.40 9.17 23.66
C THR A 78 -12.97 10.17 22.67
N GLY A 79 -14.24 10.05 22.33
CA GLY A 79 -14.88 10.99 21.43
C GLY A 79 -16.39 10.91 21.45
N ARG A 80 -17.02 11.74 20.63
CA ARG A 80 -18.47 11.84 20.50
C ARG A 80 -18.85 12.10 19.05
N VAL A 81 -19.91 11.45 18.59
CA VAL A 81 -20.57 11.74 17.31
C VAL A 81 -21.97 12.28 17.57
N ASN A 82 -22.19 13.55 17.27
CA ASN A 82 -23.47 14.23 17.45
C ASN A 82 -24.07 14.59 16.08
N PRO A 83 -25.30 14.14 15.75
CA PRO A 83 -25.97 14.58 14.53
C PRO A 83 -26.33 16.08 14.61
N ILE A 84 -26.01 16.84 13.56
CA ILE A 84 -26.30 18.30 13.43
C ILE A 84 -27.13 18.59 12.16
N GLY A 85 -28.16 17.79 11.95
CA GLY A 85 -29.08 17.85 10.81
C GLY A 85 -29.35 16.46 10.23
N SER A 86 -29.89 16.41 9.01
CA SER A 86 -30.27 15.15 8.35
C SER A 86 -29.11 14.33 7.79
N ASN A 87 -27.98 14.96 7.46
CA ASN A 87 -26.83 14.30 6.84
C ASN A 87 -25.48 14.92 7.27
N ARG A 88 -25.42 15.48 8.48
CA ARG A 88 -24.22 16.12 9.02
C ARG A 88 -24.00 15.73 10.47
N TYR A 89 -22.74 15.60 10.85
CA TYR A 89 -22.31 15.20 12.17
C TYR A 89 -21.24 16.16 12.68
N ASP A 90 -21.34 16.54 13.94
CA ASP A 90 -20.28 17.14 14.72
C ASP A 90 -19.56 16.01 15.48
N ILE A 91 -18.27 15.84 15.18
CA ILE A 91 -17.45 14.74 15.68
C ILE A 91 -16.26 15.33 16.40
N SER A 92 -16.16 15.05 17.69
CA SER A 92 -15.05 15.50 18.53
C SER A 92 -14.33 14.31 19.17
N PHE A 93 -13.04 14.46 19.40
CA PHE A 93 -12.25 13.46 20.12
C PHE A 93 -11.15 14.10 20.95
N GLU A 94 -10.73 13.35 21.97
CA GLU A 94 -9.60 13.65 22.84
C GLU A 94 -8.75 12.39 23.02
N LEU A 95 -7.43 12.58 22.97
CA LEU A 95 -6.45 11.57 23.32
C LEU A 95 -5.79 11.98 24.62
N LEU A 96 -5.83 11.10 25.62
CA LEU A 96 -5.31 11.34 26.97
C LEU A 96 -4.17 10.38 27.29
N ASP A 97 -3.16 10.86 28.01
CA ASP A 97 -2.12 10.04 28.64
C ASP A 97 -2.57 9.60 30.03
N THR A 98 -2.86 8.32 30.19
CA THR A 98 -3.40 7.77 31.45
C THR A 98 -2.32 7.64 32.52
N VAL A 99 -1.04 7.52 32.12
CA VAL A 99 0.10 7.40 33.04
C VAL A 99 0.33 8.73 33.74
N SER A 100 0.22 9.84 33.00
CA SER A 100 0.40 11.22 33.45
C SER A 100 -0.89 11.90 33.92
N GLN A 101 -1.68 11.22 34.76
CA GLN A 101 -2.94 11.75 35.33
C GLN A 101 -3.94 12.27 34.27
N ASN A 102 -4.14 11.53 33.18
CA ASN A 102 -5.04 11.89 32.06
C ASN A 102 -4.69 13.23 31.40
N LYS A 103 -3.39 13.54 31.26
CA LYS A 103 -2.93 14.73 30.53
C LYS A 103 -3.45 14.69 29.09
N LEU A 104 -4.07 15.78 28.64
CA LEU A 104 -4.53 15.93 27.26
C LEU A 104 -3.34 15.98 26.28
N LEU A 105 -3.32 15.04 25.34
CA LEU A 105 -2.30 14.95 24.28
C LEU A 105 -2.77 15.60 22.98
N LEU A 106 -4.04 15.42 22.62
CA LEU A 106 -4.65 15.90 21.40
C LEU A 106 -6.16 16.07 21.59
N SER A 107 -6.75 17.16 21.07
CA SER A 107 -8.20 17.38 21.01
C SER A 107 -8.56 18.09 19.71
N LYS A 108 -9.61 17.62 19.03
CA LYS A 108 -10.12 18.20 17.78
C LYS A 108 -11.63 18.00 17.66
N SER A 109 -12.26 18.83 16.84
CA SER A 109 -13.64 18.66 16.38
C SER A 109 -13.76 18.90 14.87
N PHE A 110 -14.68 18.20 14.22
CA PHE A 110 -14.94 18.23 12.80
C PHE A 110 -16.44 18.23 12.53
N GLN A 111 -16.84 18.92 11.45
CA GLN A 111 -18.18 18.82 10.91
C GLN A 111 -18.12 18.15 9.55
N VAL A 112 -18.77 17.00 9.42
CA VAL A 112 -18.67 16.15 8.23
C VAL A 112 -20.03 15.63 7.78
N SER A 113 -20.13 15.21 6.52
CA SER A 113 -21.32 14.51 6.04
C SER A 113 -21.30 13.02 6.44
N ALA A 114 -22.41 12.30 6.28
CA ALA A 114 -22.41 10.85 6.54
C ALA A 114 -21.38 10.09 5.70
N ASN A 115 -21.14 10.52 4.46
CA ASN A 115 -20.20 9.88 3.54
C ASN A 115 -18.72 10.04 3.96
N ASP A 116 -18.46 11.00 4.85
CA ASP A 116 -17.11 11.37 5.27
C ASP A 116 -16.75 10.80 6.66
N ILE A 117 -17.65 10.04 7.30
CA ILE A 117 -17.41 9.44 8.62
C ILE A 117 -16.19 8.52 8.58
N ARG A 118 -16.13 7.62 7.60
CA ARG A 118 -15.03 6.67 7.46
C ARG A 118 -13.72 7.34 7.06
N PRO A 119 -13.67 8.24 6.04
CA PRO A 119 -12.49 9.06 5.79
C PRO A 119 -12.01 9.83 7.03
N LEU A 120 -12.92 10.40 7.82
CA LEU A 120 -12.55 11.07 9.06
C LEU A 120 -11.99 10.09 10.09
N ALA A 121 -12.56 8.89 10.21
CA ALA A 121 -12.05 7.88 11.13
C ALA A 121 -10.58 7.52 10.82
N HIS A 122 -10.24 7.29 9.54
CA HIS A 122 -8.86 7.10 9.09
C HIS A 122 -7.98 8.32 9.41
N HIS A 123 -8.49 9.54 9.22
CA HIS A 123 -7.76 10.76 9.55
C HIS A 123 -7.51 10.90 11.07
N ILE A 124 -8.48 10.53 11.90
CA ILE A 124 -8.31 10.47 13.36
C ILE A 124 -7.24 9.44 13.73
N SER A 125 -7.28 8.25 13.12
CA SER A 125 -6.24 7.23 13.30
C SER A 125 -4.85 7.76 12.94
N ASP A 126 -4.72 8.52 11.84
CA ASP A 126 -3.45 9.11 11.41
C ASP A 126 -2.92 10.10 12.45
N MET A 127 -3.78 10.98 12.97
CA MET A 127 -3.40 11.94 14.01
C MET A 127 -3.01 11.27 15.33
N VAL A 128 -3.75 10.23 15.75
CA VAL A 128 -3.45 9.48 16.98
C VAL A 128 -2.12 8.73 16.83
N TYR A 129 -1.94 8.06 15.69
CA TYR A 129 -0.72 7.34 15.36
C TYR A 129 0.49 8.28 15.38
N GLU A 130 0.42 9.41 14.69
CA GLU A 130 1.51 10.39 14.67
C GLU A 130 1.79 10.98 16.05
N LYS A 131 0.74 11.27 16.83
CA LYS A 131 0.93 11.83 18.17
C LYS A 131 1.67 10.87 19.11
N LEU A 132 1.43 9.57 19.00
CA LEU A 132 1.98 8.55 19.91
C LEU A 132 3.28 7.93 19.42
N THR A 133 3.52 7.91 18.10
CA THR A 133 4.72 7.28 17.50
C THR A 133 5.74 8.29 16.99
N GLY A 134 5.32 9.53 16.72
CA GLY A 134 6.14 10.54 16.03
C GLY A 134 6.24 10.32 14.51
N GLU A 135 5.53 9.33 13.96
CA GLU A 135 5.56 8.99 12.53
C GLU A 135 4.21 9.24 11.88
N ARG A 136 4.18 9.71 10.63
CA ARG A 136 2.92 9.97 9.93
C ARG A 136 2.18 8.66 9.62
N GLY A 137 0.93 8.57 10.08
CA GLY A 137 0.02 7.44 9.80
C GLY A 137 -0.33 7.30 8.32
N ILE A 138 -0.74 6.11 7.91
CA ILE A 138 -1.01 5.72 6.52
C ILE A 138 -2.48 5.36 6.27
N PHE A 139 -3.37 5.55 7.23
CA PHE A 139 -4.73 5.03 7.17
C PHE A 139 -5.58 5.79 6.14
N SER A 140 -5.30 7.07 5.91
CA SER A 140 -5.95 7.87 4.87
C SER A 140 -5.34 7.69 3.46
N THR A 141 -4.42 6.74 3.29
CA THR A 141 -3.88 6.38 1.96
C THR A 141 -4.82 5.43 1.21
N ARG A 142 -4.47 5.11 -0.03
CA ARG A 142 -5.24 4.20 -0.89
C ARG A 142 -4.35 3.11 -1.45
N ILE A 143 -4.99 2.08 -1.96
CA ILE A 143 -4.34 1.01 -2.73
C ILE A 143 -4.96 0.94 -4.11
N ALA A 144 -4.14 0.63 -5.11
CA ALA A 144 -4.58 0.24 -6.43
C ALA A 144 -4.26 -1.23 -6.65
N TYR A 145 -5.10 -1.96 -7.38
CA TYR A 145 -4.84 -3.35 -7.74
C TYR A 145 -5.62 -3.74 -8.99
N ILE A 146 -5.21 -4.86 -9.61
CA ILE A 146 -5.93 -5.44 -10.74
C ILE A 146 -6.85 -6.54 -10.22
N LEU A 147 -8.16 -6.40 -10.46
CA LEU A 147 -9.16 -7.43 -10.20
C LEU A 147 -9.41 -8.22 -11.49
N VAL A 148 -9.29 -9.53 -11.42
CA VAL A 148 -9.55 -10.46 -12.53
C VAL A 148 -10.77 -11.30 -12.22
N GLN A 149 -11.83 -11.11 -13.01
CA GLN A 149 -13.07 -11.87 -12.89
C GLN A 149 -13.21 -12.81 -14.08
N ARG A 150 -13.42 -14.10 -13.81
CA ARG A 150 -13.62 -15.11 -14.87
C ARG A 150 -15.06 -15.62 -14.82
N ALA A 151 -15.79 -15.43 -15.91
CA ALA A 151 -17.16 -15.91 -16.08
C ALA A 151 -17.35 -16.44 -17.50
N GLY A 152 -17.91 -17.65 -17.64
CA GLY A 152 -18.22 -18.25 -18.95
C GLY A 152 -17.01 -18.38 -19.88
N GLY A 153 -15.83 -18.67 -19.34
CA GLY A 153 -14.59 -18.80 -20.12
C GLY A 153 -13.96 -17.47 -20.59
N ARG A 154 -14.52 -16.32 -20.20
CA ARG A 154 -13.96 -14.99 -20.49
C ARG A 154 -13.45 -14.34 -19.21
N ALA A 155 -12.31 -13.65 -19.32
CA ALA A 155 -11.76 -12.84 -18.24
C ALA A 155 -12.15 -11.37 -18.44
N ARG A 156 -12.37 -10.66 -17.35
CA ARG A 156 -12.51 -9.21 -17.27
C ARG A 156 -11.51 -8.69 -16.26
N TYR A 157 -10.79 -7.63 -16.63
CA TYR A 157 -9.75 -7.01 -15.82
C TYR A 157 -10.20 -5.62 -15.42
N SER A 158 -10.13 -5.29 -14.13
CA SER A 158 -10.47 -3.97 -13.63
C SER A 158 -9.31 -3.38 -12.85
N LEU A 159 -9.01 -2.09 -13.09
CA LEU A 159 -8.12 -1.33 -12.23
C LEU A 159 -8.97 -0.75 -11.12
N GLU A 160 -8.83 -1.30 -9.92
CA GLU A 160 -9.56 -0.88 -8.74
C GLU A 160 -8.69 0.05 -7.89
N VAL A 161 -9.34 1.02 -7.25
CA VAL A 161 -8.77 1.85 -6.18
C VAL A 161 -9.64 1.72 -4.94
N ALA A 162 -9.03 1.43 -3.80
CA ALA A 162 -9.70 1.25 -2.52
C ALA A 162 -8.97 2.03 -1.41
N ASP A 163 -9.62 2.18 -0.26
CA ASP A 163 -8.98 2.64 0.97
C ASP A 163 -7.83 1.68 1.36
N ALA A 164 -6.87 2.14 2.18
CA ALA A 164 -5.69 1.36 2.56
C ALA A 164 -6.00 -0.03 3.15
N ASP A 165 -7.16 -0.18 3.78
CA ASP A 165 -7.65 -1.42 4.37
C ASP A 165 -8.58 -2.24 3.45
N GLY A 166 -8.70 -1.85 2.17
CA GLY A 166 -9.42 -2.57 1.13
C GLY A 166 -10.91 -2.24 1.00
N PHE A 167 -11.44 -1.33 1.81
CA PHE A 167 -12.83 -0.89 1.71
C PHE A 167 -13.03 0.16 0.60
N ASN A 168 -14.29 0.45 0.29
CA ASN A 168 -14.70 1.40 -0.74
C ASN A 168 -14.03 1.22 -2.12
N PRO A 169 -13.93 0.00 -2.67
CA PRO A 169 -13.30 -0.20 -3.96
C PRO A 169 -14.10 0.45 -5.10
N GLN A 170 -13.41 1.20 -5.94
CA GLN A 170 -13.92 1.86 -7.13
C GLN A 170 -13.14 1.42 -8.37
N SER A 171 -13.85 0.97 -9.40
CA SER A 171 -13.26 0.63 -10.69
C SER A 171 -12.97 1.90 -11.48
N LEU A 172 -11.68 2.22 -11.69
CA LEU A 172 -11.26 3.32 -12.56
C LEU A 172 -11.36 2.95 -14.05
N LEU A 173 -11.16 1.68 -14.36
CA LEU A 173 -11.18 1.14 -15.71
C LEU A 173 -11.64 -0.31 -15.67
N VAL A 174 -12.36 -0.73 -16.69
CA VAL A 174 -12.72 -2.13 -16.94
C VAL A 174 -12.33 -2.48 -18.38
N SER A 175 -11.61 -3.58 -18.55
CA SER A 175 -11.06 -4.04 -19.83
C SER A 175 -11.40 -5.51 -20.09
N PRO A 176 -11.73 -5.88 -21.34
CA PRO A 176 -11.84 -7.29 -21.75
C PRO A 176 -10.46 -7.96 -21.96
N GLU A 177 -9.40 -7.17 -22.08
CA GLU A 177 -8.01 -7.61 -22.25
C GLU A 177 -7.19 -7.29 -20.98
N PRO A 178 -6.04 -7.95 -20.77
CA PRO A 178 -5.20 -7.69 -19.60
C PRO A 178 -4.82 -6.23 -19.44
N ILE A 179 -4.77 -5.79 -18.19
CA ILE A 179 -4.12 -4.56 -17.73
C ILE A 179 -3.19 -4.93 -16.58
N MET A 180 -2.07 -4.22 -16.46
CA MET A 180 -1.03 -4.61 -15.51
C MET A 180 -0.16 -3.42 -15.07
N SER A 181 0.60 -3.64 -14.01
CA SER A 181 1.63 -2.78 -13.44
C SER A 181 1.14 -1.37 -13.12
N PRO A 182 0.09 -1.20 -12.28
CA PRO A 182 -0.33 0.11 -11.84
C PRO A 182 0.78 0.80 -11.02
N SER A 183 1.02 2.07 -11.28
CA SER A 183 1.98 2.90 -10.54
C SER A 183 1.41 4.28 -10.28
N TRP A 184 1.30 4.64 -9.00
CA TRP A 184 0.82 5.94 -8.56
C TRP A 184 1.78 7.07 -8.90
N SER A 185 1.24 8.20 -9.34
CA SER A 185 1.98 9.47 -9.33
C SER A 185 2.30 9.90 -7.91
N PRO A 186 3.38 10.68 -7.66
CA PRO A 186 3.77 11.08 -6.31
C PRO A 186 2.74 11.94 -5.58
N ASP A 187 1.85 12.61 -6.32
CA ASP A 187 0.74 13.39 -5.78
C ASP A 187 -0.53 12.56 -5.54
N GLY A 188 -0.53 11.26 -5.88
CA GLY A 188 -1.66 10.36 -5.75
C GLY A 188 -2.83 10.62 -6.69
N ARG A 189 -2.70 11.52 -7.67
CA ARG A 189 -3.83 11.92 -8.54
C ARG A 189 -3.97 11.09 -9.81
N LYS A 190 -2.92 10.36 -10.19
CA LYS A 190 -2.84 9.61 -11.44
C LYS A 190 -2.26 8.22 -11.21
N ILE A 191 -2.61 7.30 -12.08
CA ILE A 191 -2.03 5.95 -12.13
C ILE A 191 -1.53 5.71 -13.56
N ALA A 192 -0.25 5.36 -13.70
CA ALA A 192 0.30 4.81 -14.93
C ALA A 192 0.08 3.29 -14.93
N TYR A 193 -0.25 2.70 -16.07
CA TYR A 193 -0.50 1.27 -16.20
C TYR A 193 -0.28 0.80 -17.64
N VAL A 194 -0.14 -0.50 -17.83
CA VAL A 194 -0.06 -1.15 -19.13
C VAL A 194 -1.44 -1.66 -19.53
N SER A 195 -1.85 -1.42 -20.77
CA SER A 195 -3.07 -1.96 -21.39
C SER A 195 -2.75 -2.83 -22.59
N PHE A 196 -3.53 -3.91 -22.75
CA PHE A 196 -3.52 -4.80 -23.91
C PHE A 196 -4.82 -4.71 -24.72
N GLU A 197 -5.67 -3.69 -24.53
CA GLU A 197 -6.98 -3.54 -25.21
C GLU A 197 -6.89 -3.60 -26.74
N LYS A 198 -5.75 -3.19 -27.33
CA LYS A 198 -5.49 -3.28 -28.78
C LYS A 198 -4.70 -4.53 -29.18
N ARG A 199 -4.65 -5.56 -28.33
CA ARG A 199 -3.82 -6.77 -28.48
C ARG A 199 -2.32 -6.49 -28.68
N LYS A 200 -1.88 -5.30 -28.24
CA LYS A 200 -0.48 -4.89 -28.12
C LYS A 200 -0.30 -4.18 -26.78
N ALA A 201 0.88 -4.27 -26.19
CA ALA A 201 1.19 -3.58 -24.95
C ALA A 201 1.29 -2.06 -25.19
N GLN A 202 0.55 -1.28 -24.42
CA GLN A 202 0.58 0.18 -24.46
C GLN A 202 0.63 0.73 -23.03
N ILE A 203 1.34 1.84 -22.82
CA ILE A 203 1.36 2.50 -21.51
C ILE A 203 0.39 3.67 -21.53
N PHE A 204 -0.48 3.72 -20.53
CA PHE A 204 -1.43 4.80 -20.31
C PHE A 204 -1.23 5.43 -18.94
N ILE A 205 -1.67 6.68 -18.80
CA ILE A 205 -1.93 7.35 -17.53
C ILE A 205 -3.45 7.53 -17.41
N VAL A 206 -4.03 7.21 -16.26
CA VAL A 206 -5.43 7.50 -15.91
C VAL A 206 -5.49 8.45 -14.72
N SER A 207 -6.40 9.43 -14.78
CA SER A 207 -6.71 10.31 -13.65
C SER A 207 -7.65 9.61 -12.67
N VAL A 208 -7.31 9.64 -11.38
CA VAL A 208 -8.08 8.95 -10.33
C VAL A 208 -9.44 9.63 -10.09
N ASP A 209 -9.51 10.95 -10.29
CA ASP A 209 -10.73 11.75 -10.06
C ASP A 209 -11.78 11.63 -11.18
N SER A 210 -11.32 11.55 -12.43
CA SER A 210 -12.15 11.76 -13.62
C SER A 210 -12.13 10.58 -14.59
N GLY A 211 -11.26 9.59 -14.36
CA GLY A 211 -11.09 8.45 -15.26
C GLY A 211 -10.50 8.82 -16.63
N LYS A 212 -10.09 10.08 -16.84
CA LYS A 212 -9.51 10.53 -18.12
C LYS A 212 -8.20 9.81 -18.37
N ARG A 213 -8.04 9.30 -19.60
CA ARG A 213 -6.89 8.50 -20.03
C ARG A 213 -6.02 9.25 -21.02
N GLN A 214 -4.71 9.13 -20.87
CA GLN A 214 -3.69 9.64 -21.79
C GLN A 214 -2.78 8.49 -22.22
N LEU A 215 -2.57 8.33 -23.53
CA LEU A 215 -1.57 7.40 -24.06
C LEU A 215 -0.16 7.98 -23.85
N VAL A 216 0.77 7.16 -23.37
CA VAL A 216 2.18 7.52 -23.18
C VAL A 216 3.05 6.87 -24.25
N THR A 217 2.94 5.56 -24.43
CA THR A 217 3.71 4.83 -25.45
C THR A 217 2.92 3.69 -26.10
N ASP A 218 3.26 3.39 -27.36
CA ASP A 218 2.63 2.31 -28.12
C ASP A 218 3.55 1.65 -29.17
N PHE A 219 4.86 1.64 -28.92
CA PHE A 219 5.86 1.08 -29.82
C PHE A 219 5.61 -0.41 -30.09
N THR A 220 6.13 -0.93 -31.20
CA THR A 220 6.16 -2.39 -31.45
C THR A 220 6.98 -3.10 -30.37
N GLY A 221 6.46 -4.23 -29.88
CA GLY A 221 7.10 -5.03 -28.83
C GLY A 221 6.58 -4.69 -27.43
N ILE A 222 7.45 -4.87 -26.44
CA ILE A 222 7.14 -4.63 -25.01
C ILE A 222 7.07 -3.12 -24.78
N ASN A 223 5.98 -2.71 -24.12
CA ASN A 223 5.81 -1.42 -23.47
C ASN A 223 5.29 -1.73 -22.07
N GLY A 224 6.14 -1.61 -21.05
CA GLY A 224 5.81 -2.17 -19.73
C GLY A 224 6.40 -1.41 -18.55
N ALA A 225 5.99 -1.87 -17.35
CA ALA A 225 6.51 -1.48 -16.04
C ALA A 225 6.75 0.04 -15.88
N PRO A 226 5.72 0.89 -16.04
CA PRO A 226 5.87 2.31 -15.80
C PRO A 226 6.10 2.61 -14.32
N THR A 227 6.99 3.56 -14.01
CA THR A 227 7.17 4.11 -12.67
C THR A 227 7.42 5.62 -12.73
N TRP A 228 6.84 6.35 -11.79
CA TRP A 228 6.98 7.81 -11.71
C TRP A 228 8.29 8.21 -11.06
N SER A 229 8.93 9.25 -11.59
CA SER A 229 9.97 9.97 -10.86
C SER A 229 9.36 10.62 -9.60
N PRO A 230 10.12 10.77 -8.49
CA PRO A 230 9.58 11.33 -7.24
C PRO A 230 9.06 12.77 -7.38
N ASP A 231 9.56 13.52 -8.37
CA ASP A 231 9.08 14.88 -8.70
C ASP A 231 7.86 14.90 -9.64
N GLY A 232 7.41 13.74 -10.11
CA GLY A 232 6.24 13.57 -10.97
C GLY A 232 6.41 14.04 -12.42
N ARG A 233 7.63 14.43 -12.83
CA ARG A 233 7.89 15.00 -14.17
C ARG A 233 8.14 13.95 -15.24
N GLN A 234 8.61 12.77 -14.85
CA GLN A 234 9.02 11.73 -15.77
C GLN A 234 8.39 10.39 -15.43
N LEU A 235 8.23 9.54 -16.45
CA LEU A 235 8.01 8.11 -16.30
C LEU A 235 9.26 7.35 -16.74
N ALA A 236 9.80 6.49 -15.88
CA ALA A 236 10.66 5.40 -16.35
C ALA A 236 9.77 4.24 -16.84
N VAL A 237 10.08 3.70 -18.01
CA VAL A 237 9.32 2.64 -18.68
C VAL A 237 10.27 1.61 -19.29
N VAL A 238 9.74 0.42 -19.58
CA VAL A 238 10.48 -0.65 -20.26
C VAL A 238 10.00 -0.77 -21.70
N LEU A 239 10.92 -0.61 -22.65
CA LEU A 239 10.63 -0.74 -24.08
C LEU A 239 11.56 -1.76 -24.73
N SER A 240 11.03 -2.61 -25.62
CA SER A 240 11.83 -3.51 -26.47
C SER A 240 11.93 -3.02 -27.92
N LYS A 241 11.70 -1.72 -28.17
CA LYS A 241 11.68 -1.11 -29.51
C LYS A 241 13.01 -1.20 -30.27
N SER A 242 14.10 -1.49 -29.56
CA SER A 242 15.47 -1.55 -30.09
C SER A 242 16.12 -2.93 -29.89
N GLY A 243 15.31 -3.99 -29.72
CA GLY A 243 15.79 -5.34 -29.45
C GLY A 243 15.42 -5.79 -28.03
N SER A 244 16.41 -6.14 -27.21
CA SER A 244 16.16 -6.53 -25.81
C SER A 244 15.47 -5.41 -25.01
N PRO A 245 14.57 -5.75 -24.05
CA PRO A 245 13.93 -4.77 -23.18
C PRO A 245 14.94 -3.91 -22.42
N LYS A 246 14.77 -2.58 -22.51
CA LYS A 246 15.58 -1.57 -21.81
C LYS A 246 14.71 -0.53 -21.13
N ILE A 247 15.34 0.17 -20.19
CA ILE A 247 14.70 1.23 -19.41
C ILE A 247 14.89 2.55 -20.15
N TYR A 248 13.80 3.30 -20.27
CA TYR A 248 13.75 4.64 -20.86
C TYR A 248 13.07 5.59 -19.88
N ALA A 249 13.55 6.82 -19.78
CA ALA A 249 12.82 7.93 -19.17
C ALA A 249 12.03 8.70 -20.23
N ILE A 250 10.80 9.09 -19.89
CA ILE A 250 9.91 9.90 -20.71
C ILE A 250 9.54 11.14 -19.92
N ASP A 251 9.86 12.31 -20.47
CA ASP A 251 9.40 13.59 -19.94
C ASP A 251 7.93 13.81 -20.31
N LEU A 252 7.08 14.02 -19.30
CA LEU A 252 5.63 14.06 -19.51
C LEU A 252 5.13 15.38 -20.11
N ALA A 253 5.93 16.45 -20.03
CA ALA A 253 5.56 17.75 -20.58
C ALA A 253 5.89 17.85 -22.07
N SER A 254 7.07 17.39 -22.47
CA SER A 254 7.58 17.47 -23.84
C SER A 254 7.34 16.20 -24.66
N GLY A 255 7.12 15.05 -24.01
CA GLY A 255 7.14 13.73 -24.64
C GLY A 255 8.56 13.25 -25.01
N GLY A 256 9.60 13.99 -24.62
CA GLY A 256 10.99 13.63 -24.86
C GLY A 256 11.37 12.31 -24.19
N MET A 257 12.15 11.48 -24.88
CA MET A 257 12.52 10.13 -24.42
C MET A 257 14.03 9.95 -24.39
N LYS A 258 14.56 9.40 -23.29
CA LYS A 258 15.98 9.08 -23.11
C LYS A 258 16.14 7.62 -22.70
N GLN A 259 16.98 6.88 -23.41
CA GLN A 259 17.38 5.53 -23.00
C GLN A 259 18.34 5.59 -21.79
N LEU A 260 18.08 4.77 -20.78
CA LEU A 260 18.83 4.76 -19.52
C LEU A 260 19.72 3.52 -19.36
N THR A 261 19.33 2.39 -19.94
CA THR A 261 20.14 1.15 -19.90
C THR A 261 20.47 0.62 -21.29
N PHE A 262 21.59 -0.09 -21.41
CA PHE A 262 22.19 -0.53 -22.68
C PHE A 262 22.67 -1.99 -22.59
N GLY A 263 23.13 -2.57 -23.71
CA GLY A 263 23.60 -3.95 -23.84
C GLY A 263 22.50 -4.96 -24.16
N ASP A 264 22.79 -6.27 -24.06
CA ASP A 264 21.88 -7.31 -24.57
C ASP A 264 20.96 -7.94 -23.51
N SER A 265 21.25 -7.73 -22.22
CA SER A 265 20.43 -8.26 -21.13
C SER A 265 19.00 -7.71 -21.14
N ILE A 266 18.05 -8.45 -20.58
CA ILE A 266 16.74 -7.88 -20.21
C ILE A 266 16.95 -6.97 -19.00
N ASP A 267 16.56 -5.70 -19.10
CA ASP A 267 16.47 -4.77 -17.98
C ASP A 267 15.01 -4.32 -17.83
N THR A 268 14.39 -4.57 -16.68
CA THR A 268 12.95 -4.39 -16.47
C THR A 268 12.61 -3.98 -15.03
N GLU A 269 11.33 -3.70 -14.78
CA GLU A 269 10.78 -3.37 -13.45
C GLU A 269 11.53 -2.21 -12.76
N PRO A 270 11.72 -1.06 -13.43
CA PRO A 270 12.38 0.09 -12.83
C PRO A 270 11.60 0.63 -11.64
N ARG A 271 12.31 1.13 -10.61
CA ARG A 271 11.76 1.87 -9.47
C ARG A 271 12.72 2.97 -9.06
N TYR A 272 12.27 4.22 -9.04
CA TYR A 272 13.10 5.33 -8.58
C TYR A 272 13.43 5.20 -7.10
N SER A 273 14.63 5.64 -6.72
CA SER A 273 14.91 5.91 -5.31
C SER A 273 14.06 7.10 -4.82
N PRO A 274 13.63 7.11 -3.54
CA PRO A 274 12.88 8.22 -2.96
C PRO A 274 13.52 9.60 -3.15
N ASP A 275 14.86 9.66 -3.17
CA ASP A 275 15.63 10.89 -3.40
C ASP A 275 15.78 11.28 -4.89
N GLY A 276 15.28 10.47 -5.82
CA GLY A 276 15.35 10.71 -7.26
C GLY A 276 16.75 10.60 -7.88
N ARG A 277 17.75 10.07 -7.16
CA ARG A 277 19.15 9.99 -7.62
C ARG A 277 19.48 8.70 -8.35
N SER A 278 18.66 7.66 -8.21
CA SER A 278 18.92 6.35 -8.79
C SER A 278 17.64 5.62 -9.22
N LEU A 279 17.81 4.56 -9.99
CA LEU A 279 16.77 3.58 -10.33
C LEU A 279 17.22 2.20 -9.89
N LEU A 280 16.39 1.50 -9.12
CA LEU A 280 16.46 0.05 -9.01
C LEU A 280 15.83 -0.58 -10.24
N PHE A 281 16.32 -1.75 -10.65
CA PHE A 281 15.72 -2.53 -11.73
C PHE A 281 16.14 -3.99 -11.67
N THR A 282 15.32 -4.86 -12.26
CA THR A 282 15.60 -6.29 -12.41
C THR A 282 16.39 -6.54 -13.69
N SER A 283 17.48 -7.30 -13.62
CA SER A 283 18.28 -7.66 -14.80
C SER A 283 18.79 -9.09 -14.75
N GLY A 284 18.78 -9.75 -15.91
CA GLY A 284 19.38 -11.08 -16.12
C GLY A 284 20.87 -11.06 -16.46
N ARG A 285 21.54 -9.90 -16.42
CA ARG A 285 22.95 -9.76 -16.85
C ARG A 285 23.96 -10.61 -16.07
N GLY A 286 23.59 -11.10 -14.88
CA GLY A 286 24.40 -11.99 -14.04
C GLY A 286 23.98 -13.47 -14.12
N GLY A 287 23.20 -13.86 -15.14
CA GLY A 287 22.62 -15.20 -15.27
C GLY A 287 21.15 -15.20 -14.85
N SER A 288 20.87 -15.35 -13.55
CA SER A 288 19.50 -15.26 -13.04
C SER A 288 19.05 -13.80 -12.81
N PRO A 289 17.73 -13.52 -12.80
CA PRO A 289 17.20 -12.19 -12.47
C PRO A 289 17.62 -11.74 -11.08
N GLN A 290 18.26 -10.58 -11.02
CA GLN A 290 18.78 -9.95 -9.82
C GLN A 290 18.49 -8.45 -9.85
N VAL A 291 18.57 -7.81 -8.69
CA VAL A 291 18.33 -6.37 -8.55
C VAL A 291 19.64 -5.62 -8.78
N TYR A 292 19.57 -4.58 -9.59
CA TYR A 292 20.64 -3.65 -9.89
C TYR A 292 20.19 -2.22 -9.60
N LYS A 293 21.17 -1.35 -9.32
CA LYS A 293 20.98 0.08 -9.14
C LYS A 293 21.69 0.81 -10.28
N LEU A 294 20.96 1.67 -10.97
CA LEU A 294 21.47 2.64 -11.94
C LEU A 294 21.56 4.01 -11.27
N SER A 295 22.74 4.62 -11.27
CA SER A 295 22.93 6.02 -10.89
C SER A 295 22.46 6.94 -12.01
N LEU A 296 21.59 7.91 -11.70
CA LEU A 296 21.09 8.87 -12.70
C LEU A 296 22.08 10.02 -12.97
N ALA A 297 23.11 10.17 -12.12
CA ALA A 297 24.12 11.20 -12.29
C ALA A 297 25.14 10.87 -13.39
N ASP A 298 25.60 9.61 -13.44
CA ASP A 298 26.70 9.18 -14.31
C ASP A 298 26.38 7.92 -15.15
N GLY A 299 25.21 7.30 -14.94
CA GLY A 299 24.82 6.09 -15.66
C GLY A 299 25.50 4.81 -15.16
N SER A 300 26.24 4.85 -14.04
CA SER A 300 26.89 3.67 -13.47
C SER A 300 25.86 2.66 -12.95
N ILE A 301 26.16 1.37 -13.11
CA ILE A 301 25.29 0.27 -12.67
C ILE A 301 26.03 -0.63 -11.67
N SER A 302 25.41 -0.88 -10.52
CA SER A 302 25.91 -1.80 -9.49
C SER A 302 24.87 -2.86 -9.14
N ARG A 303 25.30 -4.10 -8.89
CA ARG A 303 24.42 -5.18 -8.41
C ARG A 303 24.12 -5.00 -6.91
N MET A 304 22.86 -5.17 -6.53
CA MET A 304 22.37 -4.94 -5.16
C MET A 304 22.07 -6.24 -4.39
N THR A 305 21.74 -7.33 -5.08
CA THR A 305 21.32 -8.60 -4.45
C THR A 305 22.25 -9.74 -4.82
N TYR A 306 22.65 -10.52 -3.83
CA TYR A 306 23.58 -11.66 -3.99
C TYR A 306 23.02 -12.97 -3.44
N ASP A 307 22.09 -12.89 -2.47
CA ASP A 307 21.42 -14.05 -1.89
C ASP A 307 20.19 -14.47 -2.72
N GLY A 308 19.94 -15.78 -2.75
CA GLY A 308 18.83 -16.38 -3.50
C GLY A 308 19.07 -16.51 -5.01
N ASN A 309 18.25 -17.34 -5.65
CA ASN A 309 18.41 -17.67 -7.07
C ASN A 309 17.58 -16.77 -8.00
N TYR A 310 16.74 -15.89 -7.46
CA TYR A 310 15.95 -14.91 -8.21
C TYR A 310 15.52 -13.75 -7.30
N ASN A 311 15.80 -12.51 -7.71
CA ASN A 311 15.38 -11.30 -7.01
C ASN A 311 14.83 -10.28 -8.02
N ALA A 312 13.63 -9.74 -7.78
CA ALA A 312 12.93 -8.88 -8.73
C ALA A 312 11.97 -7.90 -8.05
N ARG A 313 11.35 -6.99 -8.83
CA ARG A 313 10.32 -6.02 -8.40
C ARG A 313 10.70 -5.23 -7.14
N ALA A 314 11.96 -4.85 -7.03
CA ALA A 314 12.49 -4.28 -5.80
C ALA A 314 12.18 -2.78 -5.66
N THR A 315 11.93 -2.33 -4.45
CA THR A 315 11.69 -0.93 -4.09
C THR A 315 12.37 -0.59 -2.78
N TYR A 316 12.80 0.66 -2.62
CA TYR A 316 13.28 1.14 -1.32
C TYR A 316 12.12 1.38 -0.37
N THR A 317 12.40 1.30 0.94
CA THR A 317 11.65 2.05 1.94
C THR A 317 11.87 3.56 1.74
N PRO A 318 10.94 4.43 2.18
CA PRO A 318 11.07 5.88 2.01
C PRO A 318 12.37 6.47 2.56
N ASP A 319 12.91 5.88 3.63
CA ASP A 319 14.18 6.27 4.26
C ASP A 319 15.43 5.64 3.61
N GLN A 320 15.25 4.82 2.58
CA GLN A 320 16.29 4.09 1.83
C GLN A 320 17.14 3.11 2.67
N LYS A 321 16.74 2.79 3.90
CA LYS A 321 17.48 1.82 4.74
C LYS A 321 17.24 0.37 4.34
N HIS A 322 16.11 0.10 3.70
CA HIS A 322 15.75 -1.25 3.28
C HIS A 322 15.34 -1.30 1.81
N LEU A 323 15.60 -2.45 1.20
CA LEU A 323 15.14 -2.88 -0.11
C LEU A 323 14.10 -3.98 0.09
N VAL A 324 12.86 -3.76 -0.32
CA VAL A 324 11.81 -4.78 -0.33
C VAL A 324 11.71 -5.35 -1.74
N MET A 325 11.66 -6.68 -1.86
CA MET A 325 11.71 -7.34 -3.17
C MET A 325 10.95 -8.66 -3.19
N LEU A 326 10.60 -9.09 -4.41
CA LEU A 326 10.25 -10.47 -4.66
C LEU A 326 11.54 -11.29 -4.64
N HIS A 327 11.62 -12.24 -3.72
CA HIS A 327 12.76 -13.12 -3.49
C HIS A 327 12.38 -14.58 -3.73
N ARG A 328 13.27 -15.33 -4.37
CA ARG A 328 13.15 -16.79 -4.46
C ARG A 328 14.39 -17.46 -3.92
N GLU A 329 14.14 -18.38 -3.01
CA GLU A 329 15.08 -19.42 -2.62
C GLU A 329 14.49 -20.78 -3.03
N SER A 330 15.30 -21.58 -3.72
CA SER A 330 14.86 -22.82 -4.36
C SER A 330 13.67 -22.60 -5.31
N SER A 331 12.44 -22.93 -4.91
CA SER A 331 11.23 -22.88 -5.75
C SER A 331 10.12 -21.95 -5.23
N LYS A 332 10.26 -21.35 -4.05
CA LYS A 332 9.20 -20.55 -3.40
C LYS A 332 9.44 -19.06 -3.59
N PHE A 333 8.44 -18.36 -4.09
CA PHE A 333 8.47 -16.91 -4.25
C PHE A 333 7.86 -16.23 -3.02
N ASN A 334 8.68 -15.43 -2.33
CA ASN A 334 8.33 -14.75 -1.09
C ASN A 334 8.74 -13.27 -1.15
N ILE A 335 8.24 -12.49 -0.20
CA ILE A 335 8.65 -11.10 -0.02
C ILE A 335 9.85 -11.07 0.91
N GLY A 336 10.97 -10.56 0.41
CA GLY A 336 12.20 -10.36 1.18
C GLY A 336 12.44 -8.88 1.48
N VAL A 337 13.12 -8.61 2.59
CA VAL A 337 13.65 -7.30 2.96
C VAL A 337 15.15 -7.39 3.16
N GLN A 338 15.91 -6.54 2.46
CA GLN A 338 17.37 -6.47 2.56
C GLN A 338 17.79 -5.12 3.14
N ASP A 339 18.69 -5.11 4.12
CA ASP A 339 19.34 -3.88 4.60
C ASP A 339 20.30 -3.33 3.52
N THR A 340 20.20 -2.03 3.23
CA THR A 340 20.96 -1.41 2.14
C THR A 340 22.42 -1.13 2.48
N ASN A 341 22.79 -1.11 3.76
CA ASN A 341 24.15 -0.85 4.22
C ASN A 341 24.99 -2.12 4.27
N ASN A 342 24.44 -3.21 4.81
CA ASN A 342 25.19 -4.46 5.04
C ASN A 342 24.74 -5.63 4.15
N GLY A 343 23.63 -5.50 3.42
CA GLY A 343 23.13 -6.54 2.52
C GLY A 343 22.39 -7.69 3.22
N GLN A 344 22.15 -7.62 4.53
CA GLN A 344 21.46 -8.68 5.27
C GLN A 344 20.02 -8.82 4.77
N LEU A 345 19.66 -10.04 4.34
CA LEU A 345 18.32 -10.40 3.88
C LEU A 345 17.51 -11.12 4.98
N ASN A 346 16.25 -10.72 5.14
CA ASN A 346 15.24 -11.43 5.92
C ASN A 346 13.98 -11.68 5.08
N LEU A 347 13.33 -12.82 5.27
CA LEU A 347 12.03 -13.11 4.64
C LEU A 347 10.89 -12.55 5.50
N LEU A 348 9.95 -11.88 4.85
CA LEU A 348 8.71 -11.38 5.47
C LEU A 348 7.56 -12.37 5.32
N THR A 349 7.57 -13.20 4.29
CA THR A 349 6.46 -14.12 3.96
C THR A 349 6.98 -15.51 3.62
N PHE A 350 6.08 -16.50 3.72
CA PHE A 350 6.39 -17.93 3.54
C PHE A 350 5.31 -18.66 2.72
N ALA A 351 4.67 -17.99 1.76
CA ALA A 351 3.67 -18.60 0.90
C ALA A 351 4.30 -19.36 -0.28
N PRO A 352 3.53 -20.22 -0.99
CA PRO A 352 4.01 -20.86 -2.21
C PRO A 352 4.35 -19.87 -3.34
N LEU A 353 3.56 -18.81 -3.47
CA LEU A 353 3.66 -17.83 -4.53
C LEU A 353 3.14 -16.46 -4.04
N ASP A 354 4.07 -15.62 -3.62
CA ASP A 354 3.84 -14.19 -3.40
C ASP A 354 4.35 -13.38 -4.59
N GLU A 355 3.74 -12.23 -4.85
CA GLU A 355 4.08 -11.39 -6.00
C GLU A 355 3.88 -9.90 -5.71
N SER A 356 4.62 -9.06 -6.44
CA SER A 356 4.39 -7.61 -6.56
C SER A 356 4.34 -6.82 -5.24
N PRO A 357 5.43 -6.77 -4.46
CA PRO A 357 5.46 -5.98 -3.24
C PRO A 357 5.37 -4.46 -3.51
N SER A 358 4.65 -3.77 -2.63
CA SER A 358 4.48 -2.32 -2.61
C SER A 358 4.55 -1.78 -1.19
N VAL A 359 5.47 -0.86 -0.94
CA VAL A 359 5.76 -0.34 0.41
C VAL A 359 4.87 0.85 0.72
N SER A 360 4.31 0.89 1.93
CA SER A 360 3.53 2.02 2.43
C SER A 360 4.38 3.29 2.52
N PRO A 361 3.78 4.50 2.45
CA PRO A 361 4.57 5.74 2.40
C PRO A 361 5.29 6.10 3.71
N ASN A 362 4.97 5.42 4.83
CA ASN A 362 5.77 5.49 6.06
C ASN A 362 6.84 4.38 6.17
N GLY A 363 6.91 3.45 5.20
CA GLY A 363 7.89 2.36 5.19
C GLY A 363 7.62 1.19 6.15
N ARG A 364 6.48 1.18 6.84
CA ARG A 364 6.19 0.21 7.90
C ARG A 364 5.50 -1.06 7.42
N LEU A 365 4.73 -0.97 6.33
CA LEU A 365 3.94 -2.08 5.80
C LEU A 365 4.30 -2.34 4.33
N VAL A 366 4.13 -3.59 3.92
CA VAL A 366 4.29 -4.05 2.55
C VAL A 366 2.98 -4.72 2.13
N LEU A 367 2.34 -4.15 1.11
CA LEU A 367 1.22 -4.74 0.40
C LEU A 367 1.75 -5.65 -0.72
N TYR A 368 1.15 -6.81 -0.90
CA TYR A 368 1.56 -7.78 -1.92
C TYR A 368 0.37 -8.65 -2.35
N ALA A 369 0.49 -9.31 -3.50
CA ALA A 369 -0.47 -10.31 -3.94
C ALA A 369 0.01 -11.71 -3.50
N THR A 370 -0.92 -12.55 -3.08
CA THR A 370 -0.64 -13.94 -2.66
C THR A 370 -1.81 -14.84 -3.03
N ARG A 371 -1.63 -16.17 -2.86
CA ARG A 371 -2.71 -17.14 -3.06
C ARG A 371 -3.24 -17.69 -1.74
N TYR A 372 -4.55 -17.71 -1.61
CA TYR A 372 -5.24 -18.37 -0.51
C TYR A 372 -6.46 -19.12 -1.01
N GLN A 373 -6.58 -20.41 -0.66
CA GLN A 373 -7.67 -21.30 -1.13
C GLN A 373 -7.89 -21.20 -2.65
N ASP A 374 -6.79 -21.28 -3.40
CA ASP A 374 -6.73 -21.16 -4.88
C ASP A 374 -7.23 -19.84 -5.48
N LYS A 375 -7.40 -18.79 -4.66
CA LYS A 375 -7.74 -17.43 -5.10
C LYS A 375 -6.60 -16.46 -4.90
N GLY A 376 -6.42 -15.55 -5.84
CA GLY A 376 -5.53 -14.39 -5.70
C GLY A 376 -6.12 -13.39 -4.70
N VAL A 377 -5.40 -13.09 -3.63
CA VAL A 377 -5.82 -12.14 -2.58
C VAL A 377 -4.70 -11.15 -2.28
N LEU A 378 -5.05 -10.04 -1.65
CA LEU A 378 -4.07 -9.08 -1.15
C LEU A 378 -3.65 -9.45 0.27
N GLY A 379 -2.35 -9.47 0.49
CA GLY A 379 -1.74 -9.58 1.81
C GLY A 379 -1.06 -8.27 2.20
N VAL A 380 -1.04 -7.98 3.49
CA VAL A 380 -0.21 -6.93 4.07
C VAL A 380 0.68 -7.58 5.14
N VAL A 381 1.95 -7.22 5.12
CA VAL A 381 2.94 -7.67 6.11
C VAL A 381 3.74 -6.48 6.63
N SER A 382 4.08 -6.46 7.91
CA SER A 382 4.98 -5.45 8.45
C SER A 382 6.42 -5.65 7.98
N ILE A 383 7.19 -4.57 7.93
CA ILE A 383 8.60 -4.60 7.50
C ILE A 383 9.49 -5.46 8.40
N ASP A 384 9.04 -5.76 9.62
CA ASP A 384 9.69 -6.67 10.58
C ASP A 384 9.11 -8.10 10.55
N GLY A 385 8.12 -8.38 9.70
CA GLY A 385 7.51 -9.70 9.51
C GLY A 385 6.58 -10.18 10.62
N ARG A 386 6.32 -9.37 11.65
CA ARG A 386 5.55 -9.77 12.85
C ARG A 386 4.04 -9.72 12.67
N ILE A 387 3.56 -8.86 11.78
CA ILE A 387 2.15 -8.66 11.52
C ILE A 387 1.89 -9.13 10.10
N ARG A 388 0.93 -10.04 9.94
CA ARG A 388 0.45 -10.44 8.64
C ARG A 388 -1.07 -10.49 8.63
N LEU A 389 -1.66 -9.93 7.58
CA LEU A 389 -3.10 -9.94 7.41
C LEU A 389 -3.46 -10.05 5.93
N ARG A 390 -4.70 -10.44 5.70
CA ARG A 390 -5.30 -10.46 4.36
C ARG A 390 -6.39 -9.42 4.28
N LEU A 391 -6.36 -8.64 3.21
CA LEU A 391 -7.40 -7.64 2.95
C LEU A 391 -8.66 -8.33 2.41
N PRO A 392 -9.84 -7.72 2.65
CA PRO A 392 -11.07 -8.15 2.01
C PRO A 392 -10.91 -8.17 0.48
N ALA A 393 -11.33 -9.27 -0.16
CA ALA A 393 -11.33 -9.38 -1.61
C ALA A 393 -12.76 -9.54 -2.13
N ARG A 394 -13.12 -8.74 -3.15
CA ARG A 394 -14.32 -8.98 -3.96
C ARG A 394 -14.21 -10.31 -4.71
N GLN A 395 -15.33 -10.81 -5.22
CA GLN A 395 -15.30 -12.02 -6.07
C GLN A 395 -14.37 -11.81 -7.28
N GLY A 396 -13.32 -12.62 -7.36
CA GLY A 396 -12.29 -12.59 -8.41
C GLY A 396 -10.90 -12.88 -7.82
N ASP A 397 -9.89 -12.89 -8.69
CA ASP A 397 -8.49 -12.91 -8.27
C ASP A 397 -7.94 -11.49 -8.25
N VAL A 398 -7.19 -11.14 -7.22
CA VAL A 398 -6.48 -9.85 -7.14
C VAL A 398 -5.00 -10.01 -7.46
N GLN A 399 -4.45 -9.07 -8.21
CA GLN A 399 -3.07 -9.09 -8.70
C GLN A 399 -2.45 -7.67 -8.69
N GLU A 400 -1.12 -7.63 -8.68
CA GLU A 400 -0.30 -6.43 -8.90
C GLU A 400 -0.72 -5.17 -8.13
N PRO A 401 -0.71 -5.24 -6.79
CA PRO A 401 -1.06 -4.09 -5.99
C PRO A 401 -0.01 -2.97 -6.03
N ALA A 402 -0.47 -1.76 -5.81
CA ALA A 402 0.35 -0.57 -5.60
C ALA A 402 -0.23 0.28 -4.46
N TRP A 403 0.56 0.54 -3.43
CA TRP A 403 0.23 1.46 -2.35
C TRP A 403 0.39 2.91 -2.85
N SER A 404 -0.58 3.77 -2.56
CA SER A 404 -0.50 5.19 -2.90
C SER A 404 0.58 5.90 -2.06
N PRO A 405 1.10 7.04 -2.53
CA PRO A 405 1.76 7.98 -1.63
C PRO A 405 0.76 8.51 -0.59
N TYR A 406 1.25 9.37 0.31
CA TYR A 406 0.35 10.19 1.10
C TYR A 406 -0.56 11.03 0.21
N LEU A 407 -1.85 11.04 0.54
CA LEU A 407 -2.83 11.88 -0.12
C LEU A 407 -2.93 13.21 0.64
N GLY A 408 -3.09 14.30 -0.10
CA GLY A 408 -3.15 15.67 0.42
C GLY A 408 -4.55 16.25 0.44
#